data_AF-B9FZQ2-F1
#
_entry.id   AF-B9FZQ2-F1
#
_cell.length_a   1.000
_cell.length_b   1.000
_cell.length_c   1.000
_cell.angle_alpha   90.00
_cell.angle_beta   90.00
_cell.angle_gamma   90.00
#
_symmetry.space_group_name_H-M   'P 1'
#
loop_
_entity.id
_entity.type
_entity.pdbx_description
1 polymer ?
#
loop_
_entity_poly.entity_id
_entity_poly.type
_entity_poly.pdbx_seq_one_letter_code
_entity_poly.pdbx_strand_id
1 'polypeptide(L)'
;MSPAAYKICWKSGCYDSDILAAMDEAAADGVDVISLSVDAGGYAPSFFRDSIAIGSLHAVSKGIVVSASAGNSGPASTPQQTSRHGY
;
A
#
# COMPACT_ATOMS: atom_id res chain seq x y z
N MET A 1 -10.96 -9.46 -18.70
CA MET A 1 -10.19 -8.73 -17.67
C MET A 1 -8.80 -8.45 -18.24
N SER A 2 -8.44 -7.19 -18.42
CA SER A 2 -7.10 -6.79 -18.89
C SER A 2 -6.35 -6.11 -17.75
N PRO A 3 -5.02 -6.27 -17.63
CA PRO A 3 -4.26 -5.58 -16.60
C PRO A 3 -4.16 -4.08 -16.90
N ALA A 4 -4.33 -3.25 -15.87
CA ALA A 4 -3.95 -1.85 -15.86
C ALA A 4 -2.66 -1.66 -15.05
N ALA A 5 -1.77 -0.80 -15.52
CA ALA A 5 -0.46 -0.58 -14.89
C ALA A 5 -0.28 0.89 -14.50
N TYR A 6 -0.09 1.14 -13.21
CA TYR A 6 0.13 2.46 -12.65
C TYR A 6 1.57 2.54 -12.13
N LYS A 7 2.39 3.37 -12.77
CA LYS A 7 3.81 3.48 -12.43
C LYS A 7 4.00 4.46 -11.27
N ILE A 8 4.43 3.93 -10.13
CA ILE A 8 4.65 4.71 -8.89
C ILE A 8 6.12 4.85 -8.48
N CYS A 9 7.02 4.09 -9.11
CA CYS A 9 8.43 4.03 -8.73
C CYS A 9 9.35 4.52 -9.85
N TRP A 10 10.37 5.25 -9.44
CA TRP A 10 11.40 5.82 -10.29
C TRP A 10 12.79 5.47 -9.75
N LYS A 11 13.84 5.91 -10.45
CA LYS A 11 15.23 5.73 -9.97
C LYS A 11 15.47 6.35 -8.60
N SER A 12 14.72 7.39 -8.23
CA SER A 12 14.80 8.07 -6.94
C SER A 12 13.96 7.43 -5.83
N GLY A 13 13.21 6.36 -6.14
CA GLY A 13 12.26 5.73 -5.22
C GLY A 13 10.80 5.90 -5.65
N CYS A 14 9.89 5.53 -4.75
CA CYS A 14 8.45 5.62 -4.93
C CYS A 14 7.94 6.66 -3.94
N TYR A 15 7.40 7.78 -4.46
CA TYR A 15 6.93 8.87 -3.60
C TYR A 15 5.51 8.58 -3.11
N ASP A 16 5.21 8.99 -1.87
CA ASP A 16 3.87 8.86 -1.29
C ASP A 16 2.78 9.48 -2.19
N SER A 17 3.10 10.60 -2.85
CA SER A 17 2.19 11.25 -3.80
C SER A 17 1.86 10.39 -5.00
N ASP A 18 2.85 9.66 -5.55
CA ASP A 18 2.66 8.80 -6.70
C ASP A 18 1.84 7.56 -6.32
N ILE A 19 2.08 7.01 -5.13
CA ILE A 19 1.31 5.89 -4.58
C ILE A 19 -0.17 6.28 -4.42
N LEU A 20 -0.45 7.42 -3.77
CA LEU A 20 -1.83 7.88 -3.57
C LEU A 20 -2.53 8.18 -4.89
N ALA A 21 -1.86 8.90 -5.81
CA ALA A 21 -2.42 9.21 -7.12
C ALA A 21 -2.75 7.95 -7.92
N ALA A 22 -1.89 6.93 -7.89
CA ALA A 22 -2.14 5.66 -8.56
C ALA A 22 -3.29 4.87 -7.94
N MET A 23 -3.43 4.86 -6.61
CA MET A 23 -4.55 4.17 -5.96
C MET A 23 -5.88 4.87 -6.21
N ASP A 24 -5.89 6.21 -6.23
CA ASP A 24 -7.08 6.98 -6.58
C ASP A 24 -7.50 6.77 -8.04
N GLU A 25 -6.54 6.75 -8.97
CA GLU A 25 -6.83 6.48 -10.39
C GLU A 25 -7.29 5.03 -10.61
N ALA A 26 -6.63 4.05 -9.99
CA ALA A 26 -7.07 2.66 -10.05
C ALA A 26 -8.50 2.48 -9.52
N ALA A 27 -8.85 3.21 -8.46
CA ALA A 27 -10.19 3.22 -7.94
C ALA A 27 -11.20 3.94 -8.85
N ALA A 28 -10.79 4.97 -9.57
CA ALA A 28 -11.63 5.66 -10.57
C ALA A 28 -11.86 4.79 -11.81
N ASP A 29 -10.85 4.03 -12.23
CA ASP A 29 -10.92 3.06 -13.33
C ASP A 29 -11.77 1.82 -12.98
N GLY A 30 -12.13 1.65 -11.69
CA GLY A 30 -12.98 0.57 -11.23
C GLY A 30 -12.31 -0.80 -11.26
N VAL A 31 -11.00 -0.86 -10.96
CA VAL A 31 -10.29 -2.16 -10.87
C VAL A 31 -10.84 -3.03 -9.74
N ASP A 32 -10.82 -4.33 -9.92
CA ASP A 32 -11.31 -5.27 -8.89
C ASP A 32 -10.28 -5.56 -7.79
N VAL A 33 -8.99 -5.55 -8.14
CA VAL A 33 -7.88 -5.86 -7.24
C VAL A 33 -6.68 -4.97 -7.57
N ILE A 34 -6.01 -4.46 -6.54
CA ILE A 34 -4.71 -3.78 -6.64
C ILE A 34 -3.62 -4.73 -6.14
N SER A 35 -2.60 -4.95 -6.96
CA SER A 35 -1.36 -5.64 -6.56
C SER A 35 -0.26 -4.59 -6.38
N LEU A 36 0.20 -4.40 -5.13
CA LEU A 36 1.15 -3.37 -4.76
C LEU A 36 2.40 -4.00 -4.13
N SER A 37 3.52 -3.97 -4.85
CA SER A 37 4.80 -4.48 -4.36
C SER A 37 5.78 -3.32 -4.19
N VAL A 38 5.74 -2.71 -3.01
CA VAL A 38 6.64 -1.63 -2.60
C VAL A 38 6.97 -1.82 -1.13
N ASP A 39 8.21 -1.49 -0.76
CA ASP A 39 8.71 -1.60 0.61
C ASP A 39 9.33 -0.26 1.01
N ALA A 40 9.10 0.16 2.26
CA ALA A 40 9.66 1.38 2.83
C ALA A 40 10.99 1.11 3.56
N GLY A 41 11.71 0.05 3.15
CA GLY A 41 12.97 -0.36 3.76
C GLY A 41 12.81 -0.84 5.20
N GLY A 42 11.70 -1.52 5.51
CA GLY A 42 11.40 -1.99 6.87
C GLY A 42 10.84 -0.93 7.82
N TYR A 43 10.55 0.28 7.34
CA TYR A 43 9.85 1.30 8.11
C TYR A 43 8.33 1.12 8.02
N ALA A 44 7.66 1.06 9.18
CA ALA A 44 6.20 1.01 9.27
C ALA A 44 5.68 2.24 10.06
N PRO A 45 5.20 3.30 9.39
CA PRO A 45 4.62 4.46 10.06
C PRO A 45 3.25 4.14 10.68
N SER A 46 2.73 5.06 11.50
CA SER A 46 1.33 5.02 11.93
C SER A 46 0.39 5.10 10.72
N PHE A 47 -0.76 4.41 10.74
CA PHE A 47 -1.69 4.32 9.60
C PHE A 47 -2.07 5.66 8.95
N PHE A 48 -2.25 6.73 9.72
CA PHE A 48 -2.60 8.06 9.19
C PHE A 48 -1.41 8.85 8.59
N ARG A 49 -0.22 8.25 8.56
CA ARG A 49 1.00 8.76 7.92
C ARG A 49 1.60 7.77 6.93
N ASP A 50 0.86 6.70 6.62
CA ASP A 50 1.27 5.66 5.68
C ASP A 50 0.41 5.80 4.42
N SER A 51 1.04 6.19 3.31
CA SER A 51 0.35 6.38 2.02
C SER A 51 -0.30 5.08 1.52
N ILE A 52 0.32 3.93 1.77
CA ILE A 52 -0.22 2.61 1.41
C ILE A 52 -1.45 2.32 2.26
N ALA A 53 -1.41 2.58 3.57
CA ALA A 53 -2.55 2.34 4.44
C ALA A 53 -3.74 3.26 4.10
N ILE A 54 -3.48 4.56 3.87
CA ILE A 54 -4.50 5.55 3.49
C ILE A 54 -5.16 5.16 2.17
N GLY A 55 -4.36 4.92 1.13
CA GLY A 55 -4.86 4.54 -0.19
C GLY A 55 -5.59 3.19 -0.16
N SER A 56 -5.08 2.22 0.61
CA SER A 56 -5.73 0.91 0.76
C SER A 56 -7.08 1.01 1.47
N LEU A 57 -7.18 1.82 2.52
CA LEU A 57 -8.46 2.04 3.20
C LEU A 57 -9.49 2.67 2.26
N HIS A 58 -9.08 3.64 1.45
CA HIS A 58 -9.95 4.27 0.44
C HIS A 58 -10.38 3.25 -0.63
N ALA A 59 -9.46 2.44 -1.16
CA ALA A 59 -9.76 1.39 -2.13
C ALA A 59 -10.75 0.34 -1.57
N VAL A 60 -10.52 -0.12 -0.33
CA VAL A 60 -11.41 -1.08 0.36
C VAL A 60 -12.80 -0.50 0.57
N SER A 61 -12.93 0.80 0.85
CA SER A 61 -14.24 1.46 0.96
C SER A 61 -15.06 1.43 -0.34
N LYS A 62 -14.40 1.22 -1.48
CA LYS A 62 -15.01 1.06 -2.81
C LYS A 62 -15.15 -0.39 -3.26
N GLY A 63 -14.85 -1.36 -2.37
CA GLY A 63 -14.93 -2.79 -2.67
C GLY A 63 -13.70 -3.37 -3.38
N ILE A 64 -12.59 -2.63 -3.44
CA ILE A 64 -11.36 -3.04 -4.12
C ILE A 64 -10.40 -3.66 -3.10
N VAL A 65 -9.98 -4.90 -3.34
CA VAL A 65 -9.01 -5.58 -2.45
C VAL A 65 -7.59 -5.17 -2.83
N VAL A 66 -6.76 -4.88 -1.84
CA VAL A 66 -5.33 -4.56 -2.02
C VAL A 66 -4.48 -5.72 -1.49
N SER A 67 -3.63 -6.27 -2.35
CA SER A 67 -2.59 -7.24 -1.98
C SER A 67 -1.24 -6.52 -1.93
N ALA A 68 -0.62 -6.48 -0.74
CA ALA A 68 0.63 -5.79 -0.50
C ALA A 68 1.73 -6.72 0.04
N SER A 69 3.00 -6.42 -0.29
CA SER A 69 4.15 -7.15 0.27
C SER A 69 4.37 -6.85 1.75
N ALA A 70 4.86 -7.84 2.50
CA ALA A 70 5.24 -7.66 3.92
C ALA A 70 6.62 -7.00 4.12
N GLY A 71 7.37 -6.74 3.04
CA GLY A 71 8.77 -6.30 3.09
C GLY A 71 9.77 -7.47 3.18
N ASN A 72 11.05 -7.17 2.91
CA ASN A 72 12.13 -8.18 2.85
C ASN A 72 13.22 -7.99 3.93
N SER A 73 13.00 -7.13 4.94
CA SER A 73 13.99 -6.78 5.98
C SER A 73 14.13 -7.81 7.11
N GLY A 74 13.55 -9.01 6.98
CA GLY A 74 13.57 -10.03 8.02
C GLY A 74 14.83 -10.92 8.03
N PRO A 75 15.04 -11.71 9.12
CA PRO A 75 14.34 -11.62 10.40
C PRO A 75 15.07 -10.71 11.40
N ALA A 76 14.39 -9.68 11.93
CA ALA A 76 14.76 -9.04 13.19
C ALA A 76 13.58 -9.18 14.16
N SER A 77 13.84 -9.80 15.32
CA SER A 77 12.83 -10.21 16.30
C SER A 77 12.17 -9.02 17.01
N THR A 78 11.10 -8.48 16.46
CA THR A 78 10.17 -7.61 17.20
C THR A 78 8.77 -7.71 16.62
N PRO A 79 7.72 -7.92 17.45
CA PRO A 79 6.34 -8.00 16.98
C PRO A 79 5.86 -6.58 16.63
N GLN A 80 6.08 -6.13 15.40
CA GLN A 80 5.60 -4.82 14.93
C GLN A 80 4.28 -4.89 14.14
N GLN A 81 3.66 -6.07 14.02
CA GLN A 81 2.35 -6.21 13.34
C GLN A 81 1.20 -6.67 14.23
N THR A 82 1.39 -6.83 15.55
CA THR A 82 0.29 -7.06 16.48
C THR A 82 0.16 -5.93 17.50
N SER A 83 -0.03 -4.69 17.03
CA SER A 83 -0.86 -3.80 17.84
C SER A 83 -2.29 -4.31 17.72
N ARG A 84 -2.63 -5.32 18.55
CA ARG A 84 -4.01 -5.41 19.00
C ARG A 84 -4.29 -4.05 19.63
N HIS A 85 -5.17 -3.27 19.02
CA HIS A 85 -5.94 -2.30 19.79
C HIS A 85 -6.60 -3.12 20.91
N GLY A 86 -6.02 -3.04 22.11
CA GLY A 86 -6.77 -3.33 23.32
C GLY A 86 -7.96 -2.37 23.34
N TYR A 87 -9.10 -2.92 23.73
CA TYR A 87 -10.24 -2.12 24.22
C TYR A 87 -9.79 -1.12 25.28
#